data_AF-A0A9D8ZV77-F1
#
_entry.id   AF-A0A9D8ZV77-F1
#
_cell.length_a   1.000
_cell.length_b   1.000
_cell.length_c   1.000
_cell.angle_alpha   90.00
_cell.angle_beta   90.00
_cell.angle_gamma   90.00
#
_symmetry.space_group_name_H-M   'P 1'
#
loop_
_entity.id
_entity.type
_entity.pdbx_description
1 polymer ?
#
loop_
_entity_poly.entity_id
_entity_poly.type
_entity_poly.pdbx_seq_one_letter_code
_entity_poly.pdbx_strand_id
1 'polypeptide(L)'
;MKPRSNNFLFLFLLPFIFSCNSNQVTYKGKKFEINYNRLEHISDGDWIQIEDQKFVHLRSIQLANKTPYSLPTTEILVDSLENGKTFKDQINSNSVALHLARYLDVINTNKTSKNENWSKYTLHAIPKMSVMGILTFSKADSSTFIIKTSKDYPAPIRILE
;
A
#
# COMPACT_ATOMS: atom_id res chain seq x y z
N MET A 1 43.63 -3.24 -57.98
CA MET A 1 42.80 -4.11 -57.10
C MET A 1 43.18 -3.84 -55.65
N LYS A 2 42.24 -3.29 -54.84
CA LYS A 2 42.23 -3.08 -53.35
C LYS A 2 43.40 -2.26 -52.72
N PRO A 3 43.19 -1.58 -51.56
CA PRO A 3 42.17 -1.84 -50.54
C PRO A 3 41.19 -0.69 -50.24
N ARG A 4 39.99 -1.10 -49.81
CA ARG A 4 38.97 -0.31 -49.11
C ARG A 4 39.48 -0.03 -47.69
N SER A 5 39.47 1.23 -47.25
CA SER A 5 39.54 1.56 -45.83
C SER A 5 38.13 1.49 -45.24
N ASN A 6 37.87 0.43 -44.47
CA ASN A 6 36.71 0.34 -43.60
C ASN A 6 36.98 1.22 -42.38
N ASN A 7 36.38 2.42 -42.33
CA ASN A 7 36.26 3.16 -41.08
C ASN A 7 35.15 2.50 -40.26
N PHE A 8 35.53 1.51 -39.45
CA PHE A 8 34.74 1.01 -38.34
C PHE A 8 34.68 2.12 -37.30
N LEU A 9 33.69 3.01 -37.40
CA LEU A 9 33.40 3.96 -36.34
C LEU A 9 32.74 3.16 -35.20
N PHE A 10 33.54 2.86 -34.18
CA PHE A 10 33.09 2.25 -32.93
C PHE A 10 32.00 3.15 -32.31
N LEU A 11 30.75 2.72 -32.40
CA LEU A 11 29.65 3.33 -31.68
C LEU A 11 29.82 2.97 -30.19
N PHE A 12 30.34 3.90 -29.40
CA PHE A 12 30.36 3.79 -27.94
C PHE A 12 28.92 3.84 -27.43
N LEU A 13 28.29 2.66 -27.30
CA LEU A 13 27.05 2.50 -26.56
C LEU A 13 27.34 2.76 -25.08
N LEU A 14 27.16 4.01 -24.65
CA LEU A 14 27.04 4.32 -23.22
C LEU A 14 25.84 3.54 -22.67
N PRO A 15 26.01 2.62 -21.70
CA PRO A 15 24.87 2.15 -20.95
C PRO A 15 24.39 3.34 -20.12
N PHE A 16 23.27 3.93 -20.52
CA PHE A 16 22.46 4.74 -19.62
C PHE A 16 22.04 3.83 -18.48
N ILE A 17 22.81 3.85 -17.40
CA ILE A 17 22.41 3.29 -16.11
C ILE A 17 21.29 4.21 -15.64
N PHE A 18 20.07 3.93 -16.09
CA PHE A 18 18.86 4.43 -15.47
C PHE A 18 18.87 3.88 -14.05
N SER A 19 19.47 4.63 -13.12
CA SER A 19 19.13 4.54 -11.71
C SER A 19 17.67 4.97 -11.63
N CYS A 20 16.78 4.02 -11.86
CA CYS A 20 15.38 4.15 -11.52
C CYS A 20 15.37 4.25 -10.00
N ASN A 21 15.43 5.47 -9.48
CA ASN A 21 15.07 5.77 -8.10
C ASN A 21 13.62 5.31 -7.97
N SER A 22 13.41 4.04 -7.62
CA SER A 22 12.05 3.53 -7.46
C SER A 22 11.48 4.26 -6.25
N ASN A 23 10.51 5.15 -6.49
CA ASN A 23 9.74 5.87 -5.47
C ASN A 23 8.85 4.92 -4.63
N GLN A 24 9.19 3.63 -4.60
CA GLN A 24 8.45 2.57 -3.96
C GLN A 24 9.39 1.52 -3.37
N VAL A 25 8.95 0.89 -2.28
CA VAL A 25 9.57 -0.31 -1.71
C VAL A 25 8.71 -1.52 -2.07
N THR A 26 9.31 -2.67 -2.33
CA THR A 26 8.61 -3.91 -2.71
C THR A 26 8.97 -5.04 -1.77
N TYR A 27 7.95 -5.73 -1.27
CA TYR A 27 8.06 -6.90 -0.39
C TYR A 27 7.38 -8.09 -1.06
N LYS A 28 7.98 -9.28 -0.96
CA LYS A 28 7.45 -10.52 -1.55
C LYS A 28 7.47 -11.64 -0.52
N GLY A 29 6.32 -12.27 -0.29
CA GLY A 29 6.15 -13.26 0.78
C GLY A 29 4.80 -13.97 0.72
N LYS A 30 4.61 -14.97 1.59
CA LYS A 30 3.33 -15.72 1.71
C LYS A 30 2.42 -15.18 2.80
N LYS A 31 3.01 -14.53 3.81
CA LYS A 31 2.32 -13.96 4.96
C LYS A 31 3.02 -12.67 5.35
N PHE A 32 2.24 -11.67 5.71
CA PHE A 32 2.76 -10.36 6.08
C PHE A 32 2.16 -9.90 7.39
N GLU A 33 2.98 -9.15 8.14
CA GLU A 33 2.54 -8.36 9.27
C GLU A 33 2.84 -6.89 9.00
N ILE A 34 1.85 -6.02 9.19
CA ILE A 34 1.96 -4.57 9.07
C ILE A 34 1.64 -3.97 10.44
N ASN A 35 2.57 -3.21 10.98
CA ASN A 35 2.47 -2.65 12.32
C ASN A 35 2.11 -1.15 12.26
N TYR A 36 0.87 -0.83 12.61
CA TYR A 36 0.41 0.56 12.75
C TYR A 36 0.39 1.03 14.22
N ASN A 37 1.00 0.28 15.13
CA ASN A 37 0.98 0.61 16.56
C ASN A 37 1.73 1.92 16.83
N ARG A 38 1.03 2.91 17.42
CA ARG A 38 1.62 4.17 17.92
C ARG A 38 2.53 4.88 16.90
N LEU A 39 2.14 4.90 15.62
CA LEU A 39 2.85 5.69 14.62
C LEU A 39 2.54 7.18 14.87
N GLU A 40 3.58 8.00 14.99
CA GLU A 40 3.43 9.43 15.23
C GLU A 40 2.86 10.15 14.00
N HIS A 41 3.33 9.77 12.81
CA HIS A 41 2.95 10.43 11.57
C HIS A 41 2.64 9.41 10.46
N ILE A 42 1.47 9.56 9.85
CA ILE A 42 1.15 8.97 8.56
C ILE A 42 0.70 10.10 7.64
N SER A 43 1.42 10.31 6.55
CA SER A 43 1.31 11.51 5.71
C SER A 43 0.18 11.38 4.70
N ASP A 44 -0.35 12.52 4.28
CA ASP A 44 -1.24 12.58 3.12
C ASP A 44 -0.49 12.10 1.86
N GLY A 45 -1.10 11.19 1.10
CA GLY A 45 -0.49 10.61 -0.10
C GLY A 45 0.42 9.41 0.14
N ASP A 46 0.73 9.05 1.39
CA ASP A 46 1.37 7.76 1.69
C ASP A 46 0.48 6.62 1.19
N TRP A 47 1.09 5.51 0.74
CA TRP A 47 0.30 4.43 0.16
C TRP A 47 0.92 3.06 0.38
N ILE A 48 0.04 2.07 0.44
CA ILE A 48 0.35 0.65 0.39
C ILE A 48 -0.46 0.02 -0.74
N GLN A 49 0.16 -0.84 -1.53
CA GLN A 49 -0.48 -1.60 -2.60
C GLN A 49 -0.27 -3.08 -2.34
N ILE A 50 -1.36 -3.84 -2.38
CA ILE A 50 -1.36 -5.29 -2.21
C ILE A 50 -1.82 -5.88 -3.54
N GLU A 51 -0.90 -6.54 -4.25
CA GLU A 51 -1.12 -7.00 -5.63
C GLU A 51 -1.54 -5.84 -6.56
N ASP A 52 -2.77 -5.87 -7.03
CA ASP A 52 -3.39 -4.92 -7.95
C ASP A 52 -4.14 -3.79 -7.24
N GLN A 53 -4.33 -3.87 -5.92
CA GLN A 53 -5.16 -2.94 -5.15
C GLN A 53 -4.30 -1.96 -4.37
N LYS A 54 -4.46 -0.66 -4.66
CA LYS A 54 -3.72 0.44 -4.03
C LYS A 54 -4.58 1.17 -3.00
N PHE A 55 -4.07 1.29 -1.79
CA PHE A 55 -4.66 1.99 -0.66
C PHE A 55 -3.88 3.26 -0.38
N VAL A 56 -4.56 4.40 -0.34
CA VAL A 56 -3.92 5.72 -0.22
C VAL A 56 -4.38 6.41 1.06
N HIS A 57 -3.43 6.90 1.85
CA HIS A 57 -3.72 7.71 3.01
C HIS A 57 -4.17 9.09 2.60
N LEU A 58 -5.35 9.49 3.07
CA LEU A 58 -5.95 10.76 2.75
C LEU A 58 -6.31 11.52 4.02
N ARG A 59 -5.86 12.77 4.06
CA ARG A 59 -6.11 13.68 5.17
C ARG A 59 -7.48 14.32 5.09
N SER A 60 -7.99 14.62 3.90
CA SER A 60 -9.33 15.20 3.73
C SER A 60 -10.40 14.11 3.79
N ILE A 61 -11.34 14.20 4.75
CA ILE A 61 -12.48 13.27 4.83
C ILE A 61 -13.34 13.33 3.56
N GLN A 62 -13.57 14.53 3.03
CA GLN A 62 -14.38 14.70 1.81
C GLN A 62 -13.76 13.98 0.62
N LEU A 63 -12.43 14.06 0.47
CA LEU A 63 -11.71 13.33 -0.57
C LEU A 63 -11.74 11.83 -0.28
N ALA A 64 -11.48 11.42 0.97
CA ALA A 64 -11.50 10.02 1.39
C ALA A 64 -12.84 9.33 1.08
N ASN A 65 -13.97 10.01 1.27
CA ASN A 65 -15.31 9.49 0.95
C ASN A 65 -15.56 9.30 -0.56
N LYS A 66 -14.81 10.02 -1.41
CA LYS A 66 -14.91 9.94 -2.88
C LYS A 66 -13.85 9.01 -3.49
N THR A 67 -12.82 8.66 -2.73
CA THR A 67 -11.72 7.81 -3.18
C THR A 67 -11.89 6.39 -2.66
N PRO A 68 -12.08 5.39 -3.56
CA PRO A 68 -12.08 3.98 -3.16
C PRO A 68 -10.78 3.60 -2.46
N TYR A 69 -10.88 2.72 -1.46
CA TYR A 69 -9.71 2.18 -0.74
C TYR A 69 -8.84 3.25 -0.06
N SER A 70 -9.45 4.33 0.42
CA SER A 70 -8.77 5.37 1.20
C SER A 70 -8.47 4.92 2.63
N LEU A 71 -7.29 5.24 3.13
CA LEU A 71 -6.89 5.03 4.52
C LEU A 71 -6.81 6.38 5.24
N PRO A 72 -7.07 6.44 6.56
CA PRO A 72 -6.88 7.67 7.31
C PRO A 72 -5.39 7.96 7.52
N THR A 73 -5.02 9.24 7.50
CA THR A 73 -3.75 9.75 8.07
C THR A 73 -3.85 9.81 9.60
N THR A 74 -2.74 10.10 10.31
CA THR A 74 -2.79 10.36 11.76
C THR A 74 -3.40 11.72 12.10
N GLU A 75 -3.42 12.65 11.15
CA GLU A 75 -4.10 13.94 11.29
C GLU A 75 -5.05 14.15 10.10
N ILE A 76 -6.34 14.30 10.35
CA ILE A 76 -7.38 14.53 9.34
C ILE A 76 -7.87 15.98 9.32
N LEU A 77 -8.50 16.37 8.22
CA LEU A 77 -9.21 17.63 8.05
C LEU A 77 -10.71 17.36 8.00
N VAL A 78 -11.45 18.01 8.91
CA VAL A 78 -12.90 17.91 9.03
C VAL A 78 -13.50 19.27 8.73
N ASP A 79 -14.28 19.35 7.66
CA ASP A 79 -15.02 20.58 7.32
C ASP A 79 -16.34 20.60 8.08
N SER A 80 -16.58 21.67 8.84
CA SER A 80 -17.87 21.90 9.48
C SER A 80 -18.88 22.39 8.44
N LEU A 81 -19.94 21.60 8.29
CA LEU A 81 -21.04 21.89 7.38
C LEU A 81 -21.83 23.15 7.78
N GLU A 82 -21.81 23.54 9.05
CA GLU A 82 -22.62 24.67 9.57
C GLU A 82 -21.94 26.04 9.43
N ASN A 83 -20.61 26.10 9.47
CA ASN A 83 -19.89 27.38 9.53
C ASN A 83 -18.72 27.50 8.54
N GLY A 84 -18.50 26.50 7.68
CA GLY A 84 -17.47 26.52 6.64
C GLY A 84 -16.03 26.50 7.18
N LYS A 85 -15.82 26.19 8.47
CA LYS A 85 -14.50 26.09 9.07
C LYS A 85 -13.92 24.68 8.90
N THR A 86 -12.63 24.59 8.62
CA THR A 86 -11.88 23.33 8.63
C THR A 86 -11.16 23.15 9.96
N PHE A 87 -11.37 22.00 10.58
CA PHE A 87 -10.72 21.60 11.83
C PHE A 87 -9.72 20.47 11.58
N LYS A 88 -8.69 20.40 12.43
CA LYS A 88 -7.75 19.29 12.46
C LYS A 88 -8.13 18.36 13.60
N ASP A 89 -8.15 17.06 13.32
CA ASP A 89 -8.37 16.04 14.33
C ASP A 89 -7.28 14.95 14.26
N GLN A 90 -6.97 14.34 15.40
CA GLN A 90 -5.95 13.31 15.52
C GLN A 90 -6.61 11.94 15.52
N ILE A 91 -6.18 11.09 14.58
CA ILE A 91 -6.64 9.71 14.49
C ILE A 91 -5.57 8.78 15.07
N ASN A 92 -6.01 7.87 15.92
CA ASN A 92 -5.18 6.78 16.41
C ASN A 92 -4.73 5.90 15.22
N SER A 93 -3.42 5.79 15.01
CA SER A 93 -2.82 5.00 13.94
C SER A 93 -3.28 3.53 13.94
N ASN A 94 -3.64 2.97 15.10
CA ASN A 94 -4.13 1.60 15.20
C ASN A 94 -5.41 1.38 14.37
N SER A 95 -6.22 2.42 14.18
CA SER A 95 -7.44 2.35 13.35
C SER A 95 -7.12 2.03 11.89
N VAL A 96 -5.95 2.41 11.38
CA VAL A 96 -5.53 2.12 10.00
C VAL A 96 -5.53 0.62 9.73
N ALA A 97 -5.06 -0.19 10.68
CA ALA A 97 -5.06 -1.64 10.56
C ALA A 97 -6.48 -2.20 10.34
N LEU A 98 -7.47 -1.65 11.05
CA LEU A 98 -8.87 -2.02 10.92
C LEU A 98 -9.48 -1.57 9.58
N HIS A 99 -9.15 -0.37 9.12
CA HIS A 99 -9.58 0.12 7.79
C HIS A 99 -9.03 -0.76 6.67
N LEU A 100 -7.74 -1.06 6.69
CA LEU A 100 -7.11 -1.93 5.69
C LEU A 100 -7.70 -3.34 5.73
N ALA A 101 -7.90 -3.91 6.91
CA ALA A 101 -8.54 -5.22 7.07
C ALA A 101 -9.97 -5.25 6.53
N ARG A 102 -10.76 -4.20 6.76
CA ARG A 102 -12.11 -4.08 6.20
C ARG A 102 -12.07 -4.09 4.68
N TYR A 103 -11.12 -3.40 4.05
CA TYR A 103 -11.02 -3.45 2.59
C TYR A 103 -10.57 -4.82 2.07
N LEU A 104 -9.66 -5.51 2.76
CA LEU A 104 -9.31 -6.88 2.42
C LEU A 104 -10.52 -7.81 2.51
N ASP A 105 -11.38 -7.62 3.50
CA ASP A 105 -12.64 -8.34 3.63
C ASP A 105 -13.63 -7.99 2.50
N VAL A 106 -13.77 -6.71 2.15
CA VAL A 106 -14.56 -6.30 0.98
C VAL A 106 -14.05 -6.97 -0.28
N ILE A 107 -12.73 -7.00 -0.52
CA ILE A 107 -12.13 -7.68 -1.67
C ILE A 107 -12.45 -9.18 -1.66
N ASN A 108 -12.48 -9.83 -0.48
CA ASN A 108 -12.89 -11.23 -0.35
C ASN A 108 -14.37 -11.44 -0.70
N THR A 109 -15.23 -10.46 -0.42
CA THR A 109 -16.68 -10.57 -0.65
C THR A 109 -17.16 -10.04 -2.01
N ASN A 110 -16.38 -9.19 -2.69
CA ASN A 110 -16.81 -8.53 -3.93
C ASN A 110 -16.65 -9.50 -5.12
N LYS A 111 -17.74 -10.23 -5.39
CA LYS A 111 -17.85 -11.31 -6.37
C LYS A 111 -17.97 -10.77 -7.80
N THR A 112 -16.90 -10.85 -8.59
CA THR A 112 -16.99 -10.72 -10.07
C THR A 112 -16.49 -11.95 -10.83
N SER A 113 -16.08 -13.03 -10.13
CA SER A 113 -15.71 -14.30 -10.76
C SER A 113 -16.60 -15.43 -10.24
N LYS A 114 -17.22 -16.17 -11.16
CA LYS A 114 -18.21 -17.26 -10.99
C LYS A 114 -17.68 -18.52 -10.26
N ASN A 115 -16.68 -18.42 -9.40
CA ASN A 115 -16.22 -19.53 -8.57
C ASN A 115 -16.51 -19.24 -7.10
N GLU A 116 -17.57 -19.87 -6.62
CA GLU A 116 -18.07 -19.77 -5.26
C GLU A 116 -16.99 -20.25 -4.25
N ASN A 117 -16.80 -19.49 -3.17
CA ASN A 117 -16.02 -19.81 -1.96
C ASN A 117 -14.51 -19.50 -1.90
N TRP A 118 -13.96 -18.60 -2.71
CA TRP A 118 -12.53 -18.26 -2.58
C TRP A 118 -12.34 -16.85 -1.97
N SER A 119 -12.09 -16.78 -0.66
CA SER A 119 -11.51 -15.58 -0.04
C SER A 119 -10.12 -15.36 -0.64
N LYS A 120 -9.78 -14.17 -1.16
CA LYS A 120 -8.44 -13.86 -1.69
C LYS A 120 -7.41 -13.84 -0.56
N TYR A 121 -7.79 -13.32 0.60
CA TYR A 121 -6.93 -13.13 1.77
C TYR A 121 -7.53 -13.75 3.04
N THR A 122 -6.67 -14.28 3.91
CA THR A 122 -7.01 -14.74 5.25
C THR A 122 -6.41 -13.78 6.28
N LEU A 123 -7.24 -13.21 7.15
CA LEU A 123 -6.81 -12.37 8.26
C LEU A 123 -6.44 -13.26 9.46
N HIS A 124 -5.32 -12.95 10.10
CA HIS A 124 -4.80 -13.69 11.26
C HIS A 124 -4.77 -12.78 12.49
N ALA A 125 -4.87 -13.39 13.68
CA ALA A 125 -4.70 -12.71 14.95
C ALA A 125 -5.57 -11.43 15.11
N ILE A 126 -6.87 -11.53 14.81
CA ILE A 126 -7.83 -10.42 14.90
C ILE A 126 -7.73 -9.61 16.22
N PRO A 127 -7.58 -10.23 17.41
CA PRO A 127 -7.43 -9.44 18.64
C PRO A 127 -6.19 -8.54 18.63
N LYS A 128 -5.08 -9.00 18.04
CA LYS A 128 -3.83 -8.23 17.92
C LYS A 128 -4.03 -7.01 17.03
N MET A 129 -4.79 -7.16 15.95
CA MET A 129 -5.17 -6.04 15.07
C MET A 129 -6.01 -5.01 15.81
N SER A 130 -7.07 -5.43 16.50
CA SER A 130 -7.98 -4.50 17.19
C SER A 130 -7.36 -3.78 18.37
N VAL A 131 -6.48 -4.44 19.14
CA VAL A 131 -5.89 -3.86 20.35
C VAL A 131 -4.56 -3.16 20.05
N MET A 132 -3.72 -3.75 19.21
CA MET A 132 -2.35 -3.29 18.99
C MET A 132 -2.14 -2.60 17.63
N GLY A 133 -3.15 -2.53 16.76
CA GLY A 133 -2.96 -1.95 15.42
C GLY A 133 -2.04 -2.79 14.53
N ILE A 134 -1.89 -4.09 14.80
CA ILE A 134 -1.01 -4.97 14.04
C ILE A 134 -1.85 -5.89 13.15
N LEU A 135 -1.82 -5.64 11.84
CA LEU A 135 -2.52 -6.45 10.84
C LEU A 135 -1.62 -7.60 10.40
N THR A 136 -2.10 -8.84 10.49
CA THR A 136 -1.43 -10.01 9.91
C THR A 136 -2.36 -10.69 8.92
N PHE A 137 -1.87 -10.97 7.71
CA PHE A 137 -2.68 -11.63 6.68
C PHE A 137 -1.83 -12.44 5.70
N SER A 138 -2.45 -13.38 5.01
CA SER A 138 -1.87 -14.18 3.93
C SER A 138 -2.88 -14.30 2.79
N LYS A 139 -2.48 -14.81 1.63
CA LYS A 139 -3.45 -15.33 0.66
C LYS A 139 -4.08 -16.63 1.18
N ALA A 140 -5.35 -16.88 0.84
CA ALA A 140 -6.02 -18.11 1.27
C ALA A 140 -5.44 -19.36 0.58
N ASP A 141 -4.98 -19.22 -0.67
CA ASP A 141 -4.29 -20.26 -1.43
C ASP A 141 -2.84 -20.51 -0.98
N SER A 142 -2.37 -19.80 0.06
CA SER A 142 -0.99 -19.86 0.57
C SER A 142 0.10 -19.52 -0.45
N SER A 143 -0.27 -18.95 -1.60
CA SER A 143 0.69 -18.53 -2.62
C SER A 143 1.44 -17.26 -2.20
N THR A 144 2.62 -17.10 -2.77
CA THR A 144 3.42 -15.88 -2.60
C THR A 144 2.74 -14.71 -3.31
N PHE A 145 2.76 -13.54 -2.69
CA PHE A 145 2.24 -12.29 -3.24
C PHE A 145 3.14 -11.11 -2.92
N ILE A 146 2.84 -9.96 -3.53
CA ILE A 146 3.64 -8.75 -3.49
C ILE A 146 2.89 -7.64 -2.77
N ILE A 147 3.59 -6.97 -1.86
CA ILE A 147 3.20 -5.68 -1.29
C ILE A 147 4.16 -4.62 -1.79
N LYS A 148 3.66 -3.47 -2.21
CA LYS A 148 4.45 -2.28 -2.55
C LYS A 148 4.02 -1.12 -1.67
N THR A 149 4.92 -0.20 -1.38
CA THR A 149 4.59 1.01 -0.60
C THR A 149 5.24 2.24 -1.22
N SER A 150 4.83 3.44 -0.78
CA SER A 150 5.67 4.64 -0.93
C SER A 150 7.07 4.42 -0.33
N LYS A 151 8.08 5.14 -0.84
CA LYS A 151 9.49 4.97 -0.45
C LYS A 151 9.72 5.01 1.07
N ASP A 152 9.09 5.97 1.74
CA ASP A 152 9.28 6.25 3.17
C ASP A 152 8.02 5.89 3.98
N TYR A 153 7.31 4.84 3.56
CA TYR A 153 6.05 4.44 4.18
C TYR A 153 6.23 4.15 5.69
N PRO A 154 5.43 4.76 6.58
CA PRO A 154 5.77 4.84 8.01
C PRO A 154 5.52 3.55 8.78
N ALA A 155 4.66 2.66 8.27
CA ALA A 155 4.32 1.43 8.97
C ALA A 155 5.33 0.32 8.65
N PRO A 156 6.01 -0.26 9.66
CA PRO A 156 6.89 -1.39 9.44
C PRO A 156 6.15 -2.60 8.87
N ILE A 157 6.72 -3.21 7.84
CA ILE A 157 6.21 -4.42 7.19
C ILE A 157 7.19 -5.56 7.40
N ARG A 158 6.71 -6.68 7.95
CA ARG A 158 7.48 -7.92 8.13
C ARG A 158 6.91 -9.02 7.25
N ILE A 159 7.80 -9.74 6.57
CA ILE A 159 7.46 -11.00 5.89
C ILE A 159 7.54 -12.10 6.94
N LEU A 160 6.47 -12.87 7.09
CA LEU A 160 6.40 -14.03 7.96
C LEU A 160 6.48 -15.31 7.11
N GLU A 161 7.05 -16.37 7.70
CA GLU A 161 7.17 -17.69 7.09
C GLU A 161 5.82 -18.37 6.82
#